data_AF-A0A949Y0Y1-F1
#
_entry.id   AF-A0A949Y0Y1-F1
#
_cell.length_a   1.000
_cell.length_b   1.000
_cell.length_c   1.000
_cell.angle_alpha   90.00
_cell.angle_beta   90.00
_cell.angle_gamma   90.00
#
_symmetry.space_group_name_H-M   'P 1'
#
loop_
_entity.id
_entity.type
_entity.pdbx_description
1 polymer ?
#
loop_
_entity_poly.entity_id
_entity_poly.type
_entity_poly.pdbx_seq_one_letter_code
_entity_poly.pdbx_strand_id
1 'polypeptide(L)'
;MYGPEDVAGLSYDRDLSYPGQYPYTRGIHPTMYRGRLWTMRQFAGFGTAKQTNERYKFLLAQGQTGLSVAFDMPALMGYDSDHPRALGEVGKCGVAIATLRDMQDLFHGIDLGSITTSMTI
;
A
#
# COMPACT_ATOMS: atom_id res chain seq x y z
N MET A 1 -3.64 -37.85 4.97
CA MET A 1 -2.24 -37.68 4.49
C MET A 1 -2.35 -37.40 3.01
N TYR A 2 -1.57 -36.44 2.47
CA TYR A 2 -1.50 -36.22 1.03
C TYR A 2 -0.37 -37.06 0.43
N GLY A 3 -0.61 -37.66 -0.73
CA GLY A 3 0.33 -38.51 -1.49
C GLY A 3 0.41 -38.13 -2.97
N PRO A 4 1.31 -38.75 -3.75
CA PRO A 4 1.45 -38.49 -5.19
C PRO A 4 0.15 -38.68 -6.00
N GLU A 5 -0.73 -39.58 -5.55
CA GLU A 5 -2.04 -39.84 -6.13
C GLU A 5 -2.96 -38.60 -6.14
N ASP A 6 -2.82 -37.72 -5.15
CA ASP A 6 -3.66 -36.52 -5.02
C ASP A 6 -3.33 -35.45 -6.08
N VAL A 7 -2.17 -35.55 -6.74
CA VAL A 7 -1.71 -34.62 -7.78
C VAL A 7 -1.53 -35.30 -9.15
N ALA A 8 -1.97 -36.55 -9.30
CA ALA A 8 -1.78 -37.32 -10.52
C ALA A 8 -2.44 -36.69 -11.77
N GLY A 9 -3.49 -35.87 -11.59
CA GLY A 9 -4.16 -35.14 -12.68
C GLY A 9 -3.52 -33.81 -13.07
N LEU A 10 -2.50 -33.36 -12.33
CA LEU A 10 -1.86 -32.06 -12.52
C LEU A 10 -0.77 -32.15 -13.60
N SER A 11 -0.82 -31.26 -14.59
CA SER A 11 0.16 -31.15 -15.67
C SER A 11 1.16 -30.04 -15.35
N TYR A 12 2.46 -30.36 -15.32
CA TYR A 12 3.49 -29.35 -15.03
C TYR A 12 3.41 -28.16 -16.01
N ASP A 13 3.45 -28.41 -17.32
CA ASP A 13 3.53 -27.33 -18.32
C ASP A 13 2.25 -26.49 -18.39
N ARG A 14 1.07 -27.11 -18.19
CA ARG A 14 -0.21 -26.42 -18.27
C ARG A 14 -0.58 -25.69 -16.97
N ASP A 15 -0.38 -26.33 -15.82
CA ASP A 15 -0.94 -25.89 -14.54
C ASP A 15 0.09 -25.21 -13.63
N LEU A 16 1.38 -25.53 -13.77
CA LEU A 16 2.45 -24.97 -12.91
C LEU A 16 3.37 -24.00 -13.66
N SER A 17 3.96 -24.48 -14.75
CA SER A 17 4.99 -23.82 -15.56
C SER A 17 6.20 -23.33 -14.74
N TYR A 18 7.10 -22.60 -15.39
CA TYR A 18 8.19 -21.88 -14.72
C TYR A 18 7.72 -20.52 -14.18
N PRO A 19 8.34 -19.97 -13.13
CA PRO A 19 8.05 -18.60 -12.69
C PRO A 19 8.28 -17.61 -13.83
N GLY A 20 7.41 -16.62 -13.95
CA GLY A 20 7.43 -15.65 -15.05
C GLY A 20 6.87 -16.18 -16.38
N GLN A 21 6.29 -17.38 -16.40
CA GLN A 21 5.59 -17.93 -17.57
C GLN A 21 4.14 -18.26 -17.20
N TYR A 22 3.22 -18.10 -18.15
CA TYR A 22 1.82 -18.52 -17.99
C TYR A 22 1.76 -20.00 -17.56
N PRO A 23 0.89 -20.40 -16.60
CA PRO A 23 -0.18 -19.60 -15.95
C PRO A 23 0.28 -18.78 -14.73
N TYR A 24 1.58 -18.62 -14.51
CA TYR A 24 2.18 -17.88 -13.39
C TYR A 24 1.90 -18.45 -12.00
N THR A 25 1.47 -19.70 -11.90
CA THR A 25 1.21 -20.40 -10.64
C THR A 25 2.41 -20.33 -9.70
N ARG A 26 3.64 -20.36 -10.25
CA ARG A 26 4.89 -20.27 -9.48
C ARG A 26 5.45 -18.85 -9.33
N GLY A 27 4.69 -17.82 -9.73
CA GLY A 27 5.03 -16.41 -9.59
C GLY A 27 5.11 -15.67 -10.93
N ILE A 28 4.84 -14.36 -10.90
CA ILE A 28 4.80 -13.49 -12.09
C ILE A 28 6.19 -13.04 -12.59
N HIS A 29 7.24 -13.21 -11.78
CA HIS A 29 8.61 -12.82 -12.14
C HIS A 29 9.53 -14.04 -12.16
N PRO A 30 10.43 -14.19 -13.15
CA PRO A 30 11.32 -15.36 -13.24
C PRO A 30 12.20 -15.61 -12.01
N THR A 31 12.65 -14.53 -11.37
CA THR A 31 13.57 -14.61 -10.22
C THR A 31 12.89 -14.39 -8.87
N MET A 32 11.63 -13.93 -8.87
CA MET A 32 10.88 -13.54 -7.67
C MET A 32 11.77 -12.80 -6.65
N TYR A 33 11.74 -13.23 -5.38
CA TYR A 33 12.43 -12.63 -4.25
C TYR A 33 13.95 -12.83 -4.25
N ARG A 34 14.49 -13.68 -5.15
CA ARG A 34 15.95 -13.77 -5.37
C ARG A 34 16.48 -12.58 -6.16
N GLY A 35 15.63 -11.94 -6.99
CA GLY A 35 15.99 -10.74 -7.75
C GLY A 35 15.62 -9.46 -7.00
N ARG A 36 14.38 -9.38 -6.51
CA ARG A 36 13.88 -8.24 -5.74
C ARG A 36 12.88 -8.70 -4.68
N LEU A 37 13.09 -8.30 -3.43
CA LEU A 37 12.14 -8.54 -2.35
C LEU A 37 10.80 -7.84 -2.64
N TRP A 38 9.73 -8.31 -1.99
CA TRP A 38 8.46 -7.59 -2.01
C TRP A 38 8.63 -6.18 -1.42
N THR A 39 7.74 -5.26 -1.80
CA THR A 39 7.74 -3.93 -1.20
C THR A 39 7.17 -4.04 0.21
N MET A 40 7.94 -3.64 1.22
CA MET A 40 7.42 -3.48 2.58
C MET A 40 6.64 -2.17 2.60
N ARG A 41 5.32 -2.26 2.72
CA ARG A 41 4.41 -1.12 2.59
C ARG A 41 3.38 -1.16 3.70
N GLN A 42 3.64 -0.43 4.79
CA GLN A 42 2.66 -0.29 5.86
C GLN A 42 1.59 0.72 5.44
N PHE A 43 0.34 0.34 5.70
CA PHE A 43 -0.82 1.22 5.60
C PHE A 43 -0.86 2.15 6.80
N ALA A 44 -0.84 3.46 6.55
CA ALA A 44 -0.78 4.45 7.61
C ALA A 44 -1.46 5.77 7.22
N GLY A 45 -2.08 6.39 8.20
CA GLY A 45 -2.72 7.70 8.13
C GLY A 45 -3.55 7.93 9.38
N PHE A 46 -3.40 9.10 10.00
CA PHE A 46 -4.21 9.54 11.13
C PHE A 46 -4.01 11.04 11.36
N GLY A 47 -5.01 11.69 11.95
CA GLY A 47 -4.97 13.10 12.32
C GLY A 47 -4.66 14.00 11.14
N THR A 48 -3.75 14.94 11.36
CA THR A 48 -3.33 15.92 10.35
C THR A 48 -2.27 15.34 9.39
N ALA A 49 -2.14 15.99 8.23
CA ALA A 49 -1.09 15.68 7.25
C ALA A 49 0.33 15.67 7.86
N LYS A 50 0.63 16.61 8.78
CA LYS A 50 1.95 16.69 9.45
C LYS A 50 2.21 15.51 10.38
N GLN A 51 1.21 15.10 11.18
CA GLN A 51 1.33 13.93 12.06
C GLN A 51 1.54 12.64 11.24
N THR A 52 0.82 12.50 10.13
CA THR A 52 1.01 11.36 9.23
C THR A 52 2.37 11.42 8.52
N ASN A 53 2.87 12.61 8.14
CA ASN A 53 4.21 12.77 7.58
C ASN A 53 5.31 12.32 8.55
N GLU A 54 5.20 12.67 9.83
CA GLU A 54 6.11 12.19 10.89
C GLU A 54 6.08 10.66 10.97
N ARG A 55 4.89 10.06 10.90
CA ARG A 55 4.75 8.60 10.85
C ARG A 55 5.41 7.99 9.62
N TYR A 56 5.27 8.59 8.44
CA TYR A 56 5.95 8.11 7.24
C TYR A 56 7.46 8.16 7.38
N LYS A 57 8.03 9.28 7.85
CA LYS A 57 9.47 9.39 8.08
C LYS A 57 9.97 8.35 9.08
N PHE A 58 9.24 8.13 10.16
CA PHE A 58 9.56 7.06 11.11
C PHE A 58 9.58 5.69 10.42
N LEU A 59 8.53 5.34 9.67
CA LEU A 59 8.42 4.05 9.01
C LEU A 59 9.53 3.83 7.97
N LEU A 60 9.85 4.86 7.19
CA LEU A 60 10.96 4.84 6.23
C LEU A 60 12.30 4.62 6.94
N ALA A 61 12.54 5.29 8.06
CA ALA A 61 13.72 5.07 8.89
C ALA A 61 13.79 3.66 9.48
N GLN A 62 12.64 2.97 9.64
CA GLN A 62 12.56 1.57 10.08
C GLN A 62 12.61 0.55 8.93
N GLY A 63 12.92 0.98 7.70
CA GLY A 63 13.12 0.08 6.55
C GLY A 63 11.90 -0.15 5.67
N GLN A 64 10.82 0.62 5.83
CA GLN A 64 9.72 0.63 4.87
C GLN A 64 10.22 1.09 3.49
N THR A 65 9.79 0.42 2.40
CA THR A 65 10.26 0.67 1.03
C THR A 65 9.19 1.22 0.08
N GLY A 66 7.97 1.45 0.59
CA GLY A 66 6.92 2.15 -0.13
C GLY A 66 5.85 2.67 0.83
N LEU A 67 5.16 3.76 0.50
CA LEU A 67 4.12 4.38 1.34
C LEU A 67 2.71 3.92 0.96
N SER A 68 1.81 3.75 1.92
CA SER A 68 0.39 3.54 1.63
C SER A 68 -0.46 4.45 2.50
N VAL A 69 -1.18 5.37 1.84
CA VAL A 69 -1.94 6.43 2.50
C VAL A 69 -3.34 5.93 2.86
N ALA A 70 -3.67 6.04 4.14
CA ALA A 70 -5.03 5.85 4.66
C ALA A 70 -5.70 7.21 4.86
N PHE A 71 -6.79 7.49 4.13
CA PHE A 71 -7.53 8.74 4.25
C PHE A 71 -8.67 8.63 5.28
N ASP A 72 -9.06 9.74 5.88
CA ASP A 72 -10.20 9.78 6.78
C ASP A 72 -11.54 9.66 6.04
N MET A 73 -12.63 9.40 6.77
CA MET A 73 -13.95 9.22 6.16
C MET A 73 -14.42 10.45 5.36
N PRO A 74 -14.23 11.70 5.82
CA PRO A 74 -14.56 12.87 5.02
C PRO A 74 -13.87 12.88 3.64
N ALA A 75 -12.55 12.67 3.58
CA ALA A 75 -11.82 12.63 2.32
C ALA A 75 -12.30 11.50 1.40
N LEU A 76 -12.55 10.30 1.95
CA LEU A 76 -13.08 9.15 1.20
C LEU A 76 -14.50 9.38 0.66
N MET A 77 -15.30 10.19 1.37
CA MET A 77 -16.68 10.49 0.99
C MET A 77 -16.82 11.79 0.18
N GLY A 78 -15.69 12.47 -0.11
CA GLY A 78 -15.68 13.73 -0.86
C GLY A 78 -16.20 14.95 -0.10
N TYR A 79 -16.02 14.98 1.23
CA TYR A 79 -16.34 16.15 2.06
C TYR A 79 -15.09 16.86 2.55
N ASP A 80 -15.14 18.19 2.54
CA ASP A 80 -14.22 19.03 3.28
C ASP A 80 -14.39 18.82 4.80
N SER A 81 -13.33 19.08 5.55
CA SER A 81 -13.31 18.81 7.00
C SER A 81 -14.28 19.68 7.82
N ASP A 82 -14.75 20.80 7.27
CA ASP A 82 -15.74 21.69 7.89
C ASP A 82 -17.20 21.34 7.49
N HIS A 83 -17.39 20.38 6.58
CA HIS A 83 -18.72 19.94 6.19
C HIS A 83 -19.48 19.36 7.40
N PRO A 84 -20.77 19.68 7.63
CA PRO A 84 -21.51 19.18 8.80
C PRO A 84 -21.50 17.66 8.98
N ARG A 85 -21.49 16.89 7.88
CA ARG A 85 -21.36 15.43 7.86
C ARG A 85 -19.96 14.89 8.22
N ALA A 86 -18.93 15.72 8.23
CA ALA A 86 -17.57 15.34 8.61
C ALA A 86 -17.35 15.38 10.13
N LEU A 87 -18.26 16.02 10.88
CA LEU A 87 -18.14 16.19 12.33
C LEU A 87 -17.93 14.86 13.05
N GLY A 88 -16.82 14.75 13.77
CA GLY A 88 -16.47 13.55 14.54
C GLY A 88 -15.67 12.49 13.79
N GLU A 89 -15.44 12.67 12.48
CA GLU A 89 -14.73 11.71 11.63
C GLU A 89 -13.40 12.26 11.06
N VAL A 90 -13.19 13.57 11.10
CA VAL A 90 -11.97 14.23 10.62
C VAL A 90 -10.73 13.68 11.32
N GLY A 91 -9.80 13.11 10.55
CA GLY A 91 -8.52 12.59 11.03
C GLY A 91 -8.61 11.35 11.93
N LYS A 92 -9.78 10.71 12.05
CA LYS A 92 -9.99 9.63 13.04
C LYS A 92 -9.47 8.27 12.57
N CYS A 93 -9.89 7.85 11.38
CA CYS A 93 -9.54 6.56 10.78
C CYS A 93 -8.50 6.67 9.66
N GLY A 94 -7.94 7.87 9.46
CA GLY A 94 -7.01 8.18 8.39
C GLY A 94 -6.54 9.63 8.49
N VAL A 95 -5.70 10.04 7.54
CA VAL A 95 -5.26 11.43 7.45
C VAL A 95 -6.35 12.30 6.84
N ALA A 96 -6.59 13.47 7.43
CA ALA A 96 -7.48 14.48 6.87
C ALA A 96 -6.78 15.23 5.72
N ILE A 97 -7.40 15.22 4.54
CA ILE A 97 -6.92 15.92 3.33
C ILE A 97 -8.13 16.61 2.68
N ALA A 98 -8.12 17.93 2.63
CA ALA A 98 -9.15 18.71 1.94
C ALA A 98 -8.57 19.54 0.78
N THR A 99 -7.27 19.81 0.81
CA THR A 99 -6.60 20.71 -0.13
C THR A 99 -5.27 20.18 -0.63
N LEU A 100 -4.74 20.82 -1.69
CA LEU A 100 -3.38 20.59 -2.14
C LEU A 100 -2.34 20.86 -1.04
N ARG A 101 -2.58 21.83 -0.16
CA ARG A 101 -1.66 22.17 0.92
C ARG A 101 -1.50 21.01 1.91
N ASP A 102 -2.57 20.28 2.18
CA ASP A 102 -2.51 19.10 3.05
C ASP A 102 -1.67 18.00 2.41
N MET A 103 -1.79 17.79 1.09
CA MET A 103 -0.95 16.84 0.35
C MET A 103 0.52 17.26 0.33
N GLN A 104 0.81 18.57 0.23
CA GLN A 104 2.17 19.09 0.35
C GLN A 104 2.75 18.84 1.74
N ASP A 105 1.97 19.08 2.80
CA ASP A 105 2.37 18.79 4.17
C ASP A 105 2.57 17.28 4.40
N LEU A 106 1.70 16.45 3.83
CA LEU A 106 1.73 14.99 3.95
C LEU A 106 3.04 14.39 3.42
N PHE A 107 3.53 14.92 2.30
CA PHE A 107 4.77 14.45 1.66
C PHE A 107 5.97 15.37 1.87
N HIS A 108 5.87 16.36 2.75
CA HIS A 108 6.94 17.32 2.99
C HIS A 108 8.26 16.63 3.39
N GLY A 109 9.31 16.87 2.61
CA GLY A 109 10.64 16.28 2.82
C GLY A 109 10.74 14.79 2.47
N ILE A 110 9.82 14.25 1.68
CA ILE A 110 9.89 12.90 1.11
C ILE A 110 10.10 13.03 -0.39
N ASP A 111 11.17 12.42 -0.92
CA ASP A 111 11.42 12.37 -2.36
C ASP A 111 10.51 11.35 -3.03
N LEU A 112 9.43 11.83 -3.63
CA LEU A 112 8.45 11.01 -4.34
C LEU A 112 9.01 10.33 -5.61
N GLY A 113 10.15 10.79 -6.14
CA GLY A 113 10.79 10.17 -7.30
C GLY A 113 11.51 8.86 -6.97
N SER A 114 11.98 8.71 -5.72
CA SER A 114 12.71 7.52 -5.27
C SER A 114 11.85 6.52 -4.50
N ILE A 115 10.59 6.85 -4.18
CA ILE A 115 9.67 5.97 -3.47
C ILE A 115 8.37 5.73 -4.24
N THR A 116 7.77 4.56 -4.05
CA THR A 116 6.44 4.26 -4.58
C THR A 116 5.37 4.58 -3.55
N THR A 117 4.31 5.27 -3.97
CA THR A 117 3.17 5.64 -3.13
C THR A 117 1.91 4.95 -3.62
N SER A 118 1.19 4.32 -2.70
CA SER A 118 -0.15 3.79 -2.89
C SER A 118 -1.13 4.68 -2.13
N MET A 119 -2.34 4.86 -2.67
CA MET A 119 -3.38 5.66 -2.07
C MET A 119 -4.66 4.83 -2.04
N THR A 120 -5.21 4.59 -0.85
CA THR A 120 -6.52 3.95 -0.69
C THR A 120 -7.55 5.07 -0.57
N ILE A 121 -8.01 5.57 -1.71
CA ILE A 121 -8.93 6.71 -1.87
C ILE A 121 -10.18 6.28 -2.62
#